data_AF-A0A952HUQ7-F1
#
_entry.id   AF-A0A952HUQ7-F1
#
_cell.length_a   1.000
_cell.length_b   1.000
_cell.length_c   1.000
_cell.angle_alpha   90.00
_cell.angle_beta   90.00
_cell.angle_gamma   90.00
#
_symmetry.space_group_name_H-M   'P 1'
#
loop_
_entity.id
_entity.type
_entity.pdbx_description
1 polymer ?
#
loop_
_entity_poly.entity_id
_entity_poly.type
_entity_poly.pdbx_seq_one_letter_code
_entity_poly.pdbx_strand_id
1 'polypeptide(L)' 'LRRAESVRRYLENKGINRARMSVRGFGETRPIAMNDTAEGRASNRRVDIRVN' A
#
# COMPACT_ATOMS: atom_id res chain seq x y z
N LEU A 1 -1.16 -6.29 -4.37
CA LEU A 1 -2.55 -5.79 -4.20
C LEU A 1 -3.11 -6.07 -2.80
N ARG A 2 -3.02 -7.31 -2.29
CA ARG A 2 -3.59 -7.73 -0.98
C ARG A 2 -3.39 -6.76 0.20
N ARG A 3 -2.18 -6.23 0.41
CA ARG A 3 -1.90 -5.29 1.52
C ARG A 3 -2.69 -3.98 1.40
N ALA A 4 -2.70 -3.39 0.21
CA ALA A 4 -3.40 -2.13 -0.02
C ALA A 4 -4.93 -2.28 0.08
N GLU A 5 -5.46 -3.45 -0.29
CA GLU A 5 -6.89 -3.77 -0.05
C GLU A 5 -7.22 -3.94 1.43
N SER A 6 -6.33 -4.56 2.21
CA SER A 6 -6.50 -4.68 3.67
C SER A 6 -6.59 -3.30 4.34
N VAL A 7 -5.73 -2.36 3.93
CA VAL A 7 -5.79 -0.97 4.39
C VAL A 7 -7.11 -0.29 3.96
N ARG A 8 -7.56 -0.47 2.72
CA ARG A 8 -8.86 0.08 2.27
C ARG A 8 -10.01 -0.45 3.13
N ARG A 9 -10.07 -1.76 3.39
CA ARG A 9 -11.13 -2.36 4.22
C ARG A 9 -11.11 -1.82 5.65
N TYR A 10 -9.92 -1.63 6.22
CA TYR A 10 -9.79 -1.01 7.54
C TYR A 10 -10.35 0.41 7.56
N LEU A 11 -10.04 1.24 6.56
CA LEU A 11 -10.53 2.60 6.44
C LEU A 11 -12.05 2.67 6.16
N GLU A 12 -12.57 1.73 5.38
CA GLU A 12 -14.00 1.55 5.14
C GLU A 12 -14.75 1.23 6.44
N ASN A 13 -14.21 0.33 7.26
CA ASN A 13 -14.75 0.02 8.59
C ASN A 13 -14.67 1.20 9.57
N LYS A 14 -13.79 2.17 9.32
CA LYS A 14 -13.70 3.43 10.08
C LYS A 14 -14.64 4.52 9.54
N GLY A 15 -15.46 4.22 8.54
CA GLY A 15 -16.49 5.12 8.02
C GLY A 15 -16.07 5.91 6.78
N ILE A 16 -14.89 5.65 6.20
CA ILE A 16 -14.50 6.30 4.94
C ILE A 16 -15.22 5.60 3.79
N ASN A 17 -16.05 6.34 3.05
CA ASN A 17 -16.77 5.80 1.91
C ASN A 17 -15.80 5.21 0.88
N ARG A 18 -16.01 3.93 0.51
CA ARG A 18 -15.23 3.20 -0.48
C ARG A 18 -15.11 3.93 -1.82
N ALA A 19 -16.14 4.65 -2.26
CA ALA A 19 -16.11 5.42 -3.50
C ALA A 19 -15.06 6.55 -3.51
N ARG A 20 -14.61 7.01 -2.33
CA ARG A 20 -13.56 8.02 -2.19
C ARG A 20 -12.15 7.43 -2.21
N MET A 21 -12.00 6.10 -2.32
CA MET A 21 -10.72 5.41 -2.21
C MET A 21 -10.44 4.58 -3.46
N SER A 22 -9.27 4.80 -4.07
CA SER A 22 -8.73 3.92 -5.11
C SER A 22 -7.55 3.12 -4.56
N VAL A 23 -7.41 1.87 -5.00
CA VAL A 23 -6.32 0.99 -4.58
C VAL A 23 -5.54 0.55 -5.80
N ARG A 24 -4.22 0.69 -5.77
CA ARG A 24 -3.31 0.22 -6.81
C ARG A 24 -2.17 -0.58 -6.19
N GLY A 25 -1.85 -1.73 -6.79
CA GLY A 25 -0.67 -2.50 -6.42
C GLY A 25 0.46 -2.23 -7.41
N PHE A 26 1.58 -1.70 -6.95
CA PHE A 26 2.76 -1.45 -7.79
C PHE A 26 3.76 -2.61 -7.82
N GLY A 27 3.63 -3.61 -6.94
CA GLY A 27 4.58 -4.71 -6.87
C GLY A 27 5.99 -4.17 -6.63
N GLU A 28 6.97 -4.68 -7.38
CA GLU A 28 8.38 -4.29 -7.26
C GLU A 28 8.77 -3.10 -8.13
N THR A 29 7.83 -2.55 -8.92
CA THR A 29 8.12 -1.50 -9.92
C THR A 29 8.39 -0.11 -9.32
N ARG A 30 8.17 0.06 -8.01
CA ARG A 30 8.42 1.32 -7.28
C ARG A 30 9.15 1.05 -5.97
N PRO A 31 10.41 0.59 -6.01
CA PRO A 31 11.19 0.37 -4.81
C PRO A 31 11.63 1.70 -4.21
N ILE A 32 11.86 1.71 -2.90
CA ILE A 32 12.50 2.81 -2.17
C ILE A 32 13.82 2.42 -1.51
N ALA A 33 14.09 1.13 -1.48
CA ALA A 33 15.35 0.54 -1.08
C ALA A 33 15.73 -0.56 -2.09
N MET A 34 17.00 -0.96 -2.11
CA MET A 34 17.46 -2.07 -2.95
C MET A 34 16.71 -3.36 -2.62
N ASN A 35 16.31 -4.12 -3.63
CA ASN A 35 15.64 -5.42 -3.44
C ASN A 35 16.62 -6.54 -3.09
N ASP A 36 17.92 -6.28 -3.14
CA ASP A 36 18.96 -7.30 -2.98
C ASP A 36 19.18 -7.68 -1.52
N THR A 37 18.96 -6.74 -0.60
CA THR A 37 19.09 -6.96 0.85
C THR A 37 17.76 -7.36 1.49
N ALA A 38 17.81 -8.13 2.58
CA ALA A 38 16.62 -8.52 3.32
C ALA A 38 15.92 -7.29 3.92
N GLU A 39 16.71 -6.34 4.39
CA GLU A 39 16.30 -5.06 4.95
C GLU A 39 15.60 -4.21 3.89
N GLY A 40 16.18 -4.09 2.69
CA GLY A 40 15.59 -3.30 1.61
C GLY A 40 14.28 -3.89 1.08
N ARG A 41 14.20 -5.23 0.96
CA ARG A 41 12.92 -5.92 0.70
C ARG A 41 11.89 -5.66 1.80
N ALA A 42 12.31 -5.60 3.07
CA ALA A 42 11.42 -5.28 4.17
C ALA A 42 10.88 -3.84 4.07
N SER A 43 11.74 -2.87 3.78
CA SER A 43 11.34 -1.48 3.55
C SER A 43 10.39 -1.32 2.36
N ASN A 44 10.55 -2.13 1.30
CA ASN A 44 9.68 -2.10 0.13
C ASN A 44 8.29 -2.74 0.38
N ARG A 45 8.10 -3.54 1.43
CA ARG A 45 6.80 -4.13 1.81
C ARG A 45 5.92 -3.11 2.55
N ARG A 46 5.50 -2.06 1.86
CA ARG A 46 4.69 -0.97 2.46
C ARG A 46 3.39 -0.67 1.71
N VAL A 47 2.58 0.21 2.29
CA VAL A 47 1.38 0.80 1.68
C VAL A 47 1.48 2.31 1.81
N ASP A 48 1.42 3.03 0.69
CA ASP A 48 1.43 4.50 0.68
C ASP A 48 -0.01 5.01 0.51
N ILE A 49 -0.44 5.93 1.38
CA ILE A 49 -1.75 6.60 1.30
C ILE A 49 -1.51 8.04 0.85
N ARG A 50 -2.25 8.50 -0.16
CA ARG A 50 -2.22 9.89 -0.63
C ARG A 50 -3.64 10.45 -0.59
N VAL A 51 -3.77 11.65 -0.06
CA VAL A 51 -5.04 12.39 0.05
C VAL A 51 -4.83 13.72 -0.66
N ASN A 52 -5.77 14.08 -1.52
CA ASN A 52 -5.81 15.38 -2.21
C ASN A 52 -6.78 16.31 -1.48
#